data_AF-A0A3B9TXA0-F1
#
_entry.id   AF-A0A3B9TXA0-F1
#
_cell.length_a   1.000
_cell.length_b   1.000
_cell.length_c   1.000
_cell.angle_alpha   90.00
_cell.angle_beta   90.00
_cell.angle_gamma   90.00
#
_symmetry.space_group_name_H-M   'P 1'
#
loop_
_entity.id
_entity.type
_entity.pdbx_description
1 polymer ?
#
loop_
_entity_poly.entity_id
_entity_poly.type
_entity_poly.pdbx_seq_one_letter_code
_entity_poly.pdbx_strand_id
1 'polypeptide(L)' 'MLYFSLGDFVRHPGKPEWGIGQVQSIVGMNVTVNFPHAGKQMINCAIVELEKVDRANETPSG' A
#
# COMPACT_ATOMS: atom_id res chain seq x y z
N MET A 1 5.20 4.24 14.58
CA MET A 1 6.00 3.12 14.01
C MET A 1 5.21 2.59 12.83
N LEU A 2 5.84 2.33 11.68
CA LEU A 2 5.12 1.73 10.55
C LEU A 2 4.86 0.25 10.84
N TYR A 3 3.63 -0.20 10.61
CA TYR A 3 3.22 -1.60 10.72
C TYR A 3 3.16 -2.30 9.36
N PHE A 4 3.99 -1.84 8.41
CA PHE A 4 4.12 -2.43 7.09
C PHE A 4 5.39 -3.27 7.00
N SER A 5 5.28 -4.37 6.26
CA SER A 5 6.38 -5.23 5.86
C SER A 5 6.50 -5.27 4.34
N LEU A 6 7.67 -5.67 3.85
CA LEU A 6 7.85 -5.94 2.43
C LEU A 6 6.83 -6.99 1.96
N GLY A 7 6.15 -6.71 0.84
CA GLY A 7 5.12 -7.59 0.29
C GLY A 7 3.70 -7.34 0.80
N ASP A 8 3.52 -6.52 1.85
CA ASP A 8 2.19 -6.10 2.31
C ASP A 8 1.43 -5.38 1.20
N PHE A 9 0.11 -5.57 1.20
CA PHE A 9 -0.79 -4.87 0.29
C PHE A 9 -1.43 -3.69 0.99
N VAL A 10 -1.53 -2.57 0.27
CA VAL A 10 -1.99 -1.30 0.81
C VAL A 10 -2.83 -0.54 -0.22
N ARG A 11 -3.73 0.32 0.26
CA ARG A 11 -4.41 1.33 -0.56
C ARG A 11 -3.96 2.74 -0.15
N HIS A 12 -3.94 3.65 -1.12
CA HIS A 12 -3.73 5.07 -0.85
C HIS A 12 -5.09 5.76 -0.62
N PRO A 13 -5.38 6.32 0.56
CA PRO A 13 -6.72 6.85 0.88
C PRO A 13 -7.15 8.00 -0.03
N GLY A 14 -6.20 8.89 -0.41
CA GLY A 14 -6.47 10.01 -1.32
C GLY A 14 -6.37 9.68 -2.81
N LYS A 15 -6.09 8.42 -3.16
CA LYS A 15 -5.88 7.95 -4.54
C LYS A 15 -6.44 6.54 -4.75
N PRO A 16 -7.73 6.31 -4.47
CA PRO A 16 -8.35 4.99 -4.61
C PRO A 16 -8.25 4.45 -6.05
N GLU A 17 -8.20 5.32 -7.05
CA GLU A 17 -8.06 4.97 -8.47
C GLU A 17 -6.72 4.29 -8.81
N TRP A 18 -5.71 4.40 -7.94
CA TRP A 18 -4.42 3.72 -8.13
C TRP A 18 -4.53 2.20 -7.91
N GLY A 19 -5.59 1.75 -7.24
CA GLY A 19 -5.81 0.35 -6.88
C GLY A 19 -5.01 -0.10 -5.65
N ILE A 20 -5.07 -1.40 -5.36
CA ILE A 20 -4.32 -2.02 -4.26
C ILE A 20 -2.87 -2.20 -4.72
N GLY A 21 -1.95 -1.51 -4.06
CA GLY A 21 -0.53 -1.57 -4.34
C GLY A 21 0.21 -2.52 -3.39
N GLN A 22 1.42 -2.92 -3.78
CA GLN A 22 2.29 -3.76 -2.96
C GLN A 22 3.51 -2.99 -2.46
N VAL A 23 3.81 -3.09 -1.17
CA VAL A 23 4.99 -2.50 -0.55
C VAL A 23 6.26 -3.20 -1.07
N GLN A 24 7.18 -2.40 -1.64
CA GLN A 24 8.42 -2.85 -2.29
C GLN A 24 9.68 -2.40 -1.53
N SER A 25 9.60 -1.34 -0.73
CA SER A 25 10.68 -0.96 0.20
C SER A 25 10.17 0.00 1.28
N ILE A 26 10.87 0.04 2.41
CA ILE A 26 10.58 0.92 3.53
C ILE A 26 11.90 1.56 3.98
N VAL A 27 11.99 2.88 3.92
CA VAL A 27 13.15 3.65 4.37
C VAL A 27 12.68 4.77 5.29
N GLY A 28 12.82 4.55 6.60
CA GLY A 28 12.26 5.43 7.61
C GLY A 28 10.73 5.50 7.47
N MET A 29 10.19 6.70 7.21
CA MET A 29 8.76 6.91 6.97
C MET A 29 8.37 6.86 5.48
N ASN A 30 9.33 6.72 4.56
CA ASN A 30 9.05 6.63 3.14
C ASN A 30 8.83 5.17 2.74
N VAL A 31 7.65 4.88 2.20
CA VAL A 31 7.26 3.55 1.74
C VAL A 31 7.13 3.59 0.23
N THR A 32 7.90 2.76 -0.47
CA THR A 32 7.72 2.59 -1.91
C THR A 32 6.69 1.51 -2.16
N VAL A 33 5.64 1.84 -2.91
CA VAL A 33 4.54 0.94 -3.26
C VAL A 33 4.44 0.87 -4.78
N ASN A 34 4.27 -0.32 -5.34
CA ASN A 34 3.92 -0.49 -6.74
C ASN A 34 2.40 -0.64 -6.88
N PHE A 35 1.75 0.35 -7.49
CA PHE A 35 0.32 0.38 -7.75
C PHE A 35 0.00 -0.02 -9.20
N PRO A 36 -1.09 -0.77 -9.45
CA PRO A 36 -1.43 -1.23 -10.80
C PRO A 36 -1.74 -0.09 -11.78
N HIS A 37 -2.32 1.02 -11.33
CA HIS A 37 -2.74 2.12 -12.22
C HIS A 37 -1.88 3.39 -12.12
N ALA A 38 -0.91 3.42 -11.20
CA ALA A 38 0.01 4.55 -11.02
C ALA A 38 1.50 4.16 -11.01
N GLY A 39 1.79 2.87 -11.20
CA GLY A 39 3.14 2.33 -11.13
C GLY A 39 3.77 2.51 -9.75
N LYS A 40 5.10 2.63 -9.74
CA LYS A 40 5.89 2.77 -8.51
C LYS A 40 5.76 4.20 -7.95
N GLN A 41 5.30 4.31 -6.72
CA GLN A 41 5.16 5.57 -6.00
C GLN A 41 5.87 5.49 -4.65
N MET A 42 6.59 6.56 -4.28
CA MET A 42 7.15 6.72 -2.94
C MET A 42 6.19 7.56 -2.11
N ILE A 43 5.69 6.99 -1.02
CA ILE A 43 4.71 7.61 -0.15
C ILE A 43 5.38 7.99 1.17
N ASN A 44 5.28 9.25 1.56
CA ASN A 44 5.71 9.68 2.88
C ASN A 44 4.60 9.40 3.91
N CYS A 45 4.77 8.32 4.67
CA CYS A 45 3.81 7.88 5.67
C CYS A 45 3.79 8.72 6.95
N ALA A 46 4.63 9.76 7.05
CA ALA A 46 4.45 10.79 8.08
C ALA A 46 3.35 11.80 7.71
N ILE A 47 2.95 11.84 6.43
CA ILE A 47 1.93 12.76 5.90
C ILE A 47 0.68 12.00 5.47
N VAL A 48 0.86 10.82 4.86
CA VAL A 48 -0.24 10.00 4.34
C VAL A 48 -0.20 8.62 4.99
N GLU A 49 -1.22 8.29 5.77
CA GLU A 49 -1.37 6.95 6.33
C GLU A 49 -1.94 6.00 5.27
N LEU A 50 -1.13 5.04 4.80
CA LEU A 50 -1.60 3.99 3.90
C LEU A 50 -2.50 3.01 4.66
N GLU A 51 -3.53 2.48 4.01
CA GLU A 51 -4.41 1.50 4.64
C GLU A 51 -3.97 0.09 4.26
N LYS A 52 -3.69 -0.76 5.25
CA LYS A 52 -3.31 -2.15 5.03
C LYS A 52 -4.51 -2.95 4.54
N VAL A 53 -4.28 -3.82 3.56
CA VAL A 53 -5.30 -4.70 2.97
C VAL A 53 -4.91 -6.16 3.21
N ASP A 54 -5.75 -6.88 3.95
CA ASP A 54 -5.59 -8.31 4.16
C ASP A 54 -6.23 -9.10 3.02
N ARG A 55 -5.42 -9.64 2.11
CA ARG A 55 -5.90 -10.49 1.00
C ARG A 55 -6.57 -11.80 1.46
N ALA A 56 -6.40 -12.20 2.72
CA ALA A 56 -7.07 -13.38 3.26
C ALA A 56 -8.60 -13.22 3.40
N ASN A 57 -9.12 -11.98 3.37
CA ASN A 57 -10.55 -11.70 3.43
C ASN A 57 -11.21 -11.45 2.08
N GLU A 58 -10.49 -11.57 0.97
CA GLU A 58 -11.12 -11.83 -0.33
C GLU A 58 -11.42 -13.33 -0.40
N THR A 59 -12.34 -13.79 0.44
CA THR A 59 -13.02 -15.06 0.16
C THR A 59 -13.64 -14.89 -1.22
N PRO A 60 -13.38 -15.76 -2.22
CA PRO A 60 -14.15 -15.75 -3.44
C PRO A 60 -15.60 -16.04 -3.02
N SER A 61 -16.40 -14.99 -2.93
CA SER A 61 -17.84 -15.13 -2.83
C SER A 61 -18.30 -15.51 -4.23
N GLY A 62 -18.32 -16.81 -4.52
CA GLY A 62 -18.80 -17.39 -5.78
C GLY A 62 -17.85 -18.41 -6.37
#